data_AF-A0A7V5FNC9-F1
#
_entry.id   AF-A0A7V5FNC9-F1
#
_cell.length_a   1.000
_cell.length_b   1.000
_cell.length_c   1.000
_cell.angle_alpha   90.00
_cell.angle_beta   90.00
_cell.angle_gamma   90.00
#
_symmetry.space_group_name_H-M   'P 1'
#
loop_
_entity.id
_entity.type
_entity.pdbx_description
1 polymer ?
#
loop_
_entity_poly.entity_id
_entity_poly.type
_entity_poly.pdbx_seq_one_letter_code
_entity_poly.pdbx_strand_id
1 'polypeptide(L)'
;MTKTAYPKPDRSDLVPNFEKKTPEDIVDIGWNEGVFSDGRPYRVESWRQNNATMLTYFFSTKGLEKAGKEELQSLLEEEDLLYCTSPVQYIAVQKIKDPSGNELWSVNIVAANEGMSYAEDKIELQPYPKK
;
A
#
# COMPACT_ATOMS: atom_id res chain seq x y z
N MET A 1 -27.32 -10.40 2.97
CA MET A 1 -26.01 -9.75 3.15
C MET A 1 -24.95 -10.77 2.74
N THR A 2 -24.42 -10.66 1.52
CA THR A 2 -23.33 -11.51 1.06
C THR A 2 -22.08 -11.15 1.87
N LYS A 3 -21.61 -12.09 2.68
CA LYS A 3 -20.34 -12.00 3.40
C LYS A 3 -19.24 -11.81 2.34
N THR A 4 -18.58 -10.66 2.31
CA THR A 4 -17.48 -10.41 1.37
C THR A 4 -16.46 -11.55 1.52
N ALA A 5 -16.15 -12.27 0.44
CA ALA A 5 -15.26 -13.43 0.50
C ALA A 5 -13.86 -13.05 1.03
N TYR A 6 -13.47 -11.80 0.78
CA TYR A 6 -12.21 -11.20 1.17
C TYR A 6 -12.40 -10.25 2.36
N PRO A 7 -11.61 -10.41 3.45
CA PRO A 7 -11.65 -9.46 4.55
C PRO A 7 -11.11 -8.09 4.10
N LYS A 8 -11.70 -7.01 4.64
CA LYS A 8 -11.18 -5.66 4.50
C LYS A 8 -9.93 -5.51 5.38
N PRO A 9 -8.84 -4.89 4.90
CA PRO A 9 -7.70 -4.54 5.72
C PRO A 9 -8.11 -3.71 6.95
N ASP A 10 -7.72 -4.15 8.14
CA ASP A 10 -7.87 -3.38 9.37
C ASP A 10 -6.56 -2.62 9.66
N ARG A 11 -6.66 -1.30 9.80
CA ARG A 11 -5.53 -0.42 10.14
C ARG A 11 -5.86 0.44 11.36
N SER A 12 -6.75 -0.04 12.22
CA SER A 12 -7.24 0.68 13.41
C SER A 12 -6.16 0.98 14.46
N ASP A 13 -5.04 0.26 14.42
CA ASP A 13 -3.88 0.48 15.28
C ASP A 13 -2.87 1.49 14.71
N LEU A 14 -3.06 1.94 13.47
CA LEU A 14 -2.20 2.93 12.85
C LEU A 14 -2.37 4.29 13.57
N VAL A 15 -1.26 4.82 14.05
CA VAL A 15 -1.15 6.19 14.57
C VAL A 15 -0.25 6.98 13.62
N PRO A 16 -0.82 7.82 12.73
CA PRO A 16 -0.03 8.55 11.75
C PRO A 16 0.95 9.52 12.41
N ASN A 17 2.20 9.54 11.93
CA ASN A 17 3.17 10.55 12.29
C ASN A 17 3.20 11.67 11.25
N PHE A 18 2.86 12.88 11.66
CA PHE A 18 2.81 14.05 10.78
C PHE A 18 4.07 14.91 10.83
N GLU A 19 4.95 14.66 11.79
CA GLU A 19 6.08 15.52 12.10
C GLU A 19 7.41 14.80 11.89
N LYS A 20 8.29 15.42 11.11
CA LYS A 20 9.68 15.01 11.00
C LYS A 20 10.48 15.64 12.12
N LYS A 21 10.89 14.87 13.13
CA LYS A 21 11.73 15.32 14.26
C LYS A 21 13.20 14.95 14.04
N THR A 22 13.47 13.82 13.39
CA THR A 22 14.82 13.40 12.96
C THR A 22 14.85 13.10 11.45
N PRO A 23 16.04 13.05 10.82
CA PRO A 23 16.18 12.67 9.42
C PRO A 23 15.55 11.32 9.06
N GLU A 24 15.58 10.37 10.00
CA GLU A 24 15.15 8.97 9.86
C GLU A 24 13.65 8.76 10.15
N ASP A 25 12.97 9.77 10.68
CA ASP A 25 11.54 9.69 10.98
C ASP A 25 10.73 9.42 9.71
N ILE A 26 9.74 8.55 9.85
CA ILE A 26 8.71 8.29 8.85
C ILE A 26 7.63 9.35 9.01
N VAL A 27 7.24 9.99 7.91
CA VAL A 27 6.12 10.94 7.87
C VAL A 27 5.01 10.37 7.01
N ASP A 28 3.84 10.16 7.60
CA ASP A 28 2.63 9.73 6.91
C ASP A 28 2.02 10.90 6.12
N ILE A 29 1.72 10.65 4.85
CA ILE A 29 1.19 11.66 3.92
C ILE A 29 -0.33 11.51 3.83
N GLY A 30 -0.80 10.30 3.56
CA GLY A 30 -2.19 10.07 3.23
C GLY A 30 -2.48 8.62 2.91
N TRP A 31 -3.72 8.36 2.52
CA TRP A 31 -4.22 7.02 2.31
C TRP A 31 -5.42 6.99 1.37
N ASN A 32 -5.71 5.82 0.82
CA ASN A 32 -6.99 5.58 0.17
C ASN A 32 -7.44 4.14 0.44
N GLU A 33 -8.71 3.86 0.18
CA GLU A 33 -9.28 2.54 0.17
C GLU A 33 -10.08 2.35 -1.10
N GLY A 34 -10.13 1.12 -1.59
CA GLY A 34 -10.94 0.79 -2.75
C GLY A 34 -11.22 -0.70 -2.80
N VAL A 35 -11.68 -1.15 -3.96
CA VAL A 35 -12.01 -2.56 -4.20
C VAL A 35 -11.44 -2.92 -5.56
N PHE A 36 -10.69 -4.02 -5.63
CA PHE A 36 -10.22 -4.61 -6.88
C PHE A 36 -11.40 -5.15 -7.70
N SER A 37 -11.17 -5.37 -8.99
CA SER A 37 -12.14 -5.93 -9.92
C SER A 37 -12.69 -7.30 -9.48
N ASP A 38 -11.90 -8.10 -8.74
CA ASP A 38 -12.30 -9.39 -8.16
C ASP A 38 -13.17 -9.26 -6.89
N GLY A 39 -13.44 -8.03 -6.43
CA GLY A 39 -14.23 -7.74 -5.23
C GLY A 39 -13.42 -7.68 -3.93
N ARG A 40 -12.08 -7.76 -3.99
CA ARG A 40 -11.20 -7.67 -2.82
C ARG A 40 -11.02 -6.21 -2.37
N PRO A 41 -11.35 -5.87 -1.12
CA PRO A 41 -11.02 -4.55 -0.59
C PRO A 41 -9.51 -4.40 -0.44
N TYR A 42 -9.01 -3.20 -0.73
CA TYR A 42 -7.63 -2.81 -0.48
C TYR A 42 -7.54 -1.51 0.31
N ARG A 43 -6.38 -1.30 0.91
CA ARG A 43 -5.95 -0.03 1.50
C ARG A 43 -4.58 0.34 0.97
N VAL A 44 -4.39 1.59 0.57
CA VAL A 44 -3.07 2.16 0.28
C VAL A 44 -2.70 3.18 1.36
N GLU A 45 -1.44 3.19 1.76
CA GLU A 45 -0.86 4.18 2.67
C GLU A 45 0.38 4.79 2.01
N SER A 46 0.45 6.12 2.00
CA SER A 46 1.56 6.88 1.47
C SER A 46 2.36 7.52 2.60
N TRP A 47 3.67 7.33 2.59
CA TRP A 47 4.57 7.81 3.63
C TRP A 47 5.95 8.17 3.06
N ARG A 48 6.73 8.96 3.81
CA ARG A 48 8.08 9.42 3.41
C ARG A 48 9.11 9.04 4.44
N GLN A 49 10.29 8.65 3.97
CA GLN A 49 11.48 8.48 4.79
C GLN A 49 12.72 8.75 3.92
N ASN A 50 13.75 9.41 4.47
CA ASN A 50 15.04 9.61 3.78
C ASN A 50 14.90 10.11 2.32
N ASN A 51 14.06 11.13 2.10
CA ASN A 51 13.75 11.72 0.78
C ASN A 51 13.04 10.80 -0.23
N ALA A 52 12.69 9.57 0.15
CA ALA A 52 11.87 8.68 -0.63
C ALA A 52 10.39 8.79 -0.21
N THR A 53 9.50 8.73 -1.19
CA THR A 53 8.05 8.54 -1.00
C THR A 53 7.71 7.10 -1.32
N MET A 54 6.99 6.46 -0.41
CA MET A 54 6.60 5.07 -0.48
C MET A 54 5.08 4.95 -0.56
N LEU A 55 4.60 3.98 -1.32
CA LEU A 55 3.21 3.52 -1.29
C LEU A 55 3.18 2.10 -0.75
N THR A 56 2.29 1.82 0.20
CA THR A 56 2.10 0.47 0.74
C THR A 56 0.67 0.04 0.54
N TYR A 57 0.46 -1.00 -0.27
CA TYR A 57 -0.83 -1.61 -0.50
C TYR A 57 -1.04 -2.80 0.42
N PHE A 58 -2.24 -2.84 1.03
CA PHE A 58 -2.72 -3.89 1.88
C PHE A 58 -3.97 -4.51 1.29
N PHE A 59 -3.99 -5.83 1.13
CA PHE A 59 -5.15 -6.57 0.66
C PHE A 59 -5.06 -8.04 1.06
N SER A 60 -6.20 -8.73 1.13
CA SER A 60 -6.29 -10.13 1.55
C SER A 60 -5.34 -11.04 0.76
N THR A 61 -4.70 -12.01 1.41
CA THR A 61 -3.89 -13.05 0.72
C THR A 61 -4.73 -14.13 0.04
N LYS A 62 -6.02 -14.24 0.37
CA LYS A 62 -6.89 -15.31 -0.17
C LYS A 62 -6.87 -15.38 -1.70
N GLY A 63 -6.60 -16.58 -2.22
CA GLY A 63 -6.46 -16.83 -3.67
C GLY A 63 -5.14 -16.32 -4.28
N LEU A 64 -4.27 -15.71 -3.49
CA LEU A 64 -2.94 -15.20 -3.86
C LEU A 64 -1.87 -15.66 -2.85
N GLU A 65 -2.09 -16.77 -2.14
CA GLU A 65 -1.23 -17.19 -1.02
C GLU A 65 0.17 -17.58 -1.48
N LYS A 66 0.31 -17.95 -2.74
CA LYS A 66 1.57 -18.32 -3.38
C LYS A 66 2.11 -17.24 -4.32
N ALA A 67 1.41 -16.10 -4.42
CA ALA A 67 1.80 -15.04 -5.32
C ALA A 67 3.19 -14.50 -4.97
N GLY A 68 4.03 -14.39 -5.98
CA GLY A 68 5.33 -13.76 -5.92
C GLY A 68 5.24 -12.24 -6.11
N LYS A 69 6.39 -11.59 -5.97
CA LYS A 69 6.52 -10.14 -6.10
C LYS A 69 6.05 -9.61 -7.46
N GLU A 70 6.38 -10.32 -8.54
CA GLU A 70 6.01 -9.94 -9.92
C GLU A 70 4.50 -10.04 -10.13
N GLU A 71 3.87 -11.13 -9.69
CA GLU A 71 2.42 -11.33 -9.79
C GLU A 71 1.64 -10.27 -8.99
N LEU A 72 2.14 -9.89 -7.80
CA LEU A 72 1.53 -8.84 -6.99
C LEU A 72 1.72 -7.45 -7.59
N GLN A 73 2.85 -7.19 -8.25
CA GLN A 73 3.05 -5.94 -9.01
C GLN A 73 2.07 -5.88 -10.18
N SER A 74 2.02 -6.93 -11.01
CA SER A 74 1.13 -6.99 -12.17
C SER A 74 -0.33 -6.80 -11.78
N LEU A 75 -0.77 -7.40 -10.66
CA LEU A 75 -2.12 -7.17 -10.13
C LEU A 75 -2.41 -5.68 -9.88
N LEU A 76 -1.49 -4.95 -9.26
CA LEU A 76 -1.71 -3.53 -8.97
C LEU A 76 -1.70 -2.65 -10.23
N GLU A 77 -0.91 -3.03 -11.24
CA GLU A 77 -0.90 -2.38 -12.56
C GLU A 77 -2.18 -2.68 -13.36
N GLU A 78 -2.66 -3.92 -13.33
CA GLU A 78 -3.91 -4.36 -13.99
C GLU A 78 -5.16 -3.71 -13.37
N GLU A 79 -5.13 -3.46 -12.06
CA GLU A 79 -6.18 -2.71 -11.32
C GLU A 79 -6.07 -1.18 -11.51
N ASP A 80 -5.15 -0.71 -12.36
CA ASP A 80 -4.89 0.71 -12.66
C ASP A 80 -4.58 1.57 -11.42
N LEU A 81 -4.01 0.95 -10.37
CA LEU A 81 -3.68 1.64 -9.11
C LEU A 81 -2.30 2.29 -9.16
N LEU A 82 -1.41 1.73 -9.95
CA LEU A 82 -0.07 2.26 -10.16
C LEU A 82 0.46 1.94 -11.55
N TYR A 83 1.38 2.77 -12.01
CA TYR A 83 2.17 2.48 -13.20
C TYR A 83 3.66 2.55 -12.86
N CYS A 84 4.35 1.40 -12.82
CA CYS A 84 5.79 1.38 -12.58
C CYS A 84 6.56 1.72 -13.86
N THR A 85 7.33 2.79 -13.81
CA THR A 85 8.21 3.22 -14.91
C THR A 85 9.60 2.58 -14.84
N SER A 86 9.86 1.78 -13.81
CA SER A 86 11.16 1.19 -13.48
C SER A 86 11.01 -0.25 -13.00
N PRO A 87 12.09 -1.06 -13.09
CA PRO A 87 12.02 -2.49 -12.83
C PRO A 87 11.64 -2.82 -11.37
N VAL A 88 11.17 -4.06 -11.21
CA VAL A 88 10.70 -4.75 -9.99
C VAL A 88 11.54 -4.48 -8.73
N GLN A 89 12.81 -4.07 -8.84
CA GLN A 89 13.73 -3.86 -7.71
C GLN A 89 13.25 -2.91 -6.61
N TYR A 90 12.31 -2.00 -6.90
CA TYR A 90 11.78 -1.02 -5.94
C TYR A 90 10.53 -1.46 -5.16
N ILE A 91 10.17 -2.73 -5.28
CA ILE A 91 9.03 -3.31 -4.57
C ILE A 91 9.52 -4.25 -3.46
N ALA A 92 8.84 -4.28 -2.32
CA ALA A 92 9.03 -5.26 -1.26
C ALA A 92 7.67 -5.83 -0.89
N VAL A 93 7.57 -7.16 -0.83
CA VAL A 93 6.31 -7.84 -0.50
C VAL A 93 6.51 -8.73 0.72
N GLN A 94 5.53 -8.72 1.62
CA GLN A 94 5.50 -9.62 2.76
C GLN A 94 4.05 -9.89 3.18
N LYS A 95 3.83 -11.02 3.86
CA LYS A 95 2.55 -11.30 4.51
C LYS A 95 2.56 -10.76 5.92
N ILE A 96 1.46 -10.12 6.32
CA ILE A 96 1.27 -9.60 7.68
C ILE A 96 -0.07 -10.10 8.24
N LYS A 97 -0.22 -9.99 9.56
CA LYS A 97 -1.51 -10.08 10.22
C LYS A 97 -1.93 -8.70 10.69
N ASP A 98 -3.15 -8.30 10.36
CA ASP A 98 -3.72 -7.04 10.82
C ASP A 98 -4.33 -7.17 12.24
N PRO A 99 -4.80 -6.06 12.86
CA PRO A 99 -5.38 -6.09 14.21
C PRO A 99 -6.63 -6.98 14.35
N SER A 100 -7.38 -7.15 13.25
CA SER A 100 -8.53 -8.07 13.17
C SER A 100 -8.12 -9.53 12.93
N GLY A 101 -6.82 -9.82 12.79
CA GLY A 101 -6.27 -11.15 12.57
C GLY A 101 -6.33 -11.64 11.12
N ASN A 102 -6.65 -10.76 10.17
CA ASN A 102 -6.66 -11.10 8.75
C ASN A 102 -5.23 -11.23 8.22
N GLU A 103 -4.98 -12.25 7.39
CA GLU A 103 -3.72 -12.35 6.66
C GLU A 103 -3.79 -11.48 5.39
N LEU A 104 -2.88 -10.51 5.31
CA LEU A 104 -2.81 -9.54 4.21
C LEU A 104 -1.45 -9.62 3.52
N TRP A 105 -1.44 -9.34 2.22
CA TRP A 105 -0.24 -8.87 1.55
C TRP A 105 0.03 -7.42 1.96
N SER A 106 1.29 -7.12 2.25
CA SER A 106 1.85 -5.78 2.38
C SER A 106 2.82 -5.58 1.22
N VAL A 107 2.41 -4.83 0.21
CA VAL A 107 3.20 -4.53 -1.00
C VAL A 107 3.69 -3.10 -0.91
N ASN A 108 4.95 -2.93 -0.56
CA ASN A 108 5.61 -1.64 -0.39
C ASN A 108 6.39 -1.27 -1.65
N ILE A 109 6.24 -0.05 -2.13
CA ILE A 109 6.76 0.41 -3.42
C ILE A 109 7.42 1.77 -3.20
N VAL A 110 8.66 1.94 -3.70
CA VAL A 110 9.27 3.27 -3.79
C VAL A 110 8.61 3.99 -4.97
N ALA A 111 7.77 4.99 -4.69
CA ALA A 111 7.09 5.75 -5.73
C ALA A 111 7.99 6.85 -6.32
N ALA A 112 8.76 7.52 -5.46
CA ALA A 112 9.71 8.55 -5.88
C ALA A 112 10.86 8.69 -4.88
N ASN A 113 12.02 9.17 -5.33
CA ASN A 113 13.12 9.63 -4.48
C ASN A 113 13.73 10.92 -5.06
N GLU A 114 14.98 11.25 -4.68
CA GLU A 114 15.76 12.45 -5.03
C GLU A 114 15.79 12.79 -6.54
N GLY A 115 14.67 13.27 -7.07
CA GLY A 115 14.51 13.71 -8.46
C GLY A 115 14.04 12.63 -9.45
N MET A 116 13.80 11.39 -9.01
CA MET A 116 13.31 10.30 -9.86
C MET A 116 11.93 9.81 -9.41
N SER A 117 11.01 9.67 -10.37
CA SER A 117 9.72 9.03 -10.17
C SER A 117 9.76 7.61 -10.75
N TYR A 118 9.37 6.63 -9.94
CA TYR A 118 9.38 5.21 -10.28
C TYR A 118 7.98 4.59 -10.37
N ALA A 119 6.98 5.26 -9.77
CA ALA A 119 5.59 4.93 -9.92
C ALA A 119 4.74 6.19 -9.98
N GLU A 120 3.82 6.24 -10.94
CA GLU A 120 2.75 7.23 -10.95
C GLU A 120 1.57 6.69 -10.14
N ASP A 121 1.23 7.42 -9.09
CA ASP A 121 0.04 7.16 -8.29
C ASP A 121 -1.19 7.63 -9.09
N LYS A 122 -2.14 6.72 -9.32
CA LYS A 122 -3.39 7.02 -10.02
C LYS A 122 -4.58 7.19 -9.07
N ILE A 123 -4.36 7.07 -7.77
CA ILE A 123 -5.39 7.19 -6.75
C ILE A 123 -5.24 8.50 -5.96
N GLU A 124 -6.37 9.19 -5.77
CA GLU A 124 -6.41 10.42 -4.98
C GLU A 124 -6.28 10.08 -3.49
N LEU A 125 -5.11 10.34 -2.91
CA LEU A 125 -4.90 10.10 -1.48
C LEU A 125 -5.67 11.10 -0.62
N GLN A 126 -6.36 10.57 0.37
CA GLN A 126 -6.99 11.32 1.45
C GLN A 126 -5.94 11.65 2.53
N PRO A 127 -5.92 12.88 3.08
CA PRO A 127 -5.07 13.17 4.22
C PRO A 127 -5.57 12.41 5.45
N TYR A 128 -4.65 12.02 6.34
CA TYR A 128 -5.08 11.54 7.65
C TYR A 128 -5.70 12.68 8.46
N PRO A 129 -6.79 12.43 9.23
CA PRO A 129 -7.37 13.44 10.09
C PRO A 129 -6.36 13.84 11.16
N LYS A 130 -6.08 15.15 11.26
CA LYS A 130 -5.33 15.71 12.39
C LYS A 130 -6.24 15.64 13.62
N LYS A 131 -5.79 14.95 14.67
CA LYS A 131 -6.46 14.96 15.98
C LYS A 131 -6.20 16.27 16.69
#